data_AF-A0A8S0FEV0-F1
#
_entry.id   AF-A0A8S0FEV0-F1
#
_cell.length_a   1.000
_cell.length_b   1.000
_cell.length_c   1.000
_cell.angle_alpha   90.00
_cell.angle_beta   90.00
_cell.angle_gamma   90.00
#
_symmetry.space_group_name_H-M   'P 1'
#
loop_
_entity.id
_entity.type
_entity.pdbx_description
1 polymer ?
#
loop_
_entity_poly.entity_id
_entity_poly.type
_entity_poly.pdbx_seq_one_letter_code
_entity_poly.pdbx_strand_id
1 'polypeptide(L)'
;MLAGLFIHGSQPVQLLLVGAEVMVSLLFVLSFWWASTRIRYLWQGILIFGAARHWALDPNLGGLTSTHVLNTDLLLNLTAVVLAFAILCLAGVLCAMLLRRIRGLYWPLTLILLVMIWLPLSGNLLLLLMKLQVVPLGKSLLSFVAKVTLNNTALYNWAGAALLLALALCWLPALLRAFRQTRETEEPIAHRLALAQRRNALRLWLVTIGCAVVVIAGQLWWDKVASQPPQLSEAVPVTLGSDGMVRLPVEQLRDGKLHRFVWVADDGKAVRFFVINRYPDKLRFGVVFDACLLCGDQGYVMEGNQVICVSLRRSAYFYSVYRQGRWL
;
A
#
# COMPACT_ATOMS: atom_id res chain seq x y z
N MET A 1 7.85 0.42 -19.75
CA MET A 1 8.63 1.08 -18.68
C MET A 1 9.09 2.50 -19.00
N LEU A 2 9.10 2.98 -20.27
CA LEU A 2 9.54 4.35 -20.60
C LEU A 2 8.49 5.47 -20.51
N ALA A 3 7.19 5.15 -20.37
CA ALA A 3 6.13 6.17 -20.34
C ALA A 3 5.86 6.80 -18.95
N GLY A 4 6.43 6.25 -17.87
CA GLY A 4 6.17 6.70 -16.50
C GLY A 4 7.05 7.86 -16.02
N LEU A 5 8.23 8.05 -16.63
CA LEU A 5 9.25 9.00 -16.16
C LEU A 5 8.99 10.46 -16.60
N PHE A 6 8.16 10.69 -17.63
CA PHE A 6 7.93 12.03 -18.20
C PHE A 6 6.60 12.69 -17.78
N ILE A 7 5.79 12.06 -16.92
CA ILE A 7 4.47 12.59 -16.51
C ILE A 7 4.47 13.01 -15.02
N HIS A 8 5.60 13.53 -14.52
CA HIS A 8 5.55 14.58 -13.50
C HIS A 8 5.27 15.93 -14.19
N GLY A 9 4.23 15.94 -15.03
CA GLY A 9 3.73 17.16 -15.65
C GLY A 9 3.27 18.13 -14.57
N SER A 10 3.36 19.43 -14.88
CA SER A 10 2.85 20.51 -14.05
C SER A 10 1.46 20.19 -13.47
N GLN A 11 1.18 20.66 -12.24
CA GLN A 11 -0.10 20.47 -11.55
C GLN A 11 -1.36 20.61 -12.45
N PRO A 12 -1.43 21.56 -13.42
CA PRO A 12 -2.56 21.64 -14.37
C PRO A 12 -2.67 20.44 -15.34
N VAL A 13 -1.56 19.83 -15.77
CA VAL A 13 -1.58 18.62 -16.62
C VAL A 13 -2.11 17.43 -15.85
N GLN A 14 -1.77 17.31 -14.56
CA GLN A 14 -2.33 16.28 -13.69
C GLN A 14 -3.84 16.48 -13.49
N LEU A 15 -4.29 17.72 -13.31
CA LEU A 15 -5.72 18.05 -13.22
C LEU A 15 -6.47 17.66 -14.50
N LEU A 16 -5.93 17.98 -15.67
CA LEU A 16 -6.55 17.64 -16.96
C LEU A 16 -6.65 16.13 -17.15
N LEU A 17 -5.61 15.38 -16.78
CA LEU A 17 -5.59 13.91 -16.85
C LEU A 17 -6.60 13.27 -15.89
N VAL A 18 -6.69 13.74 -14.64
CA VAL A 18 -7.69 13.26 -13.67
C VAL A 18 -9.10 13.63 -14.12
N GLY A 19 -9.30 14.84 -14.64
CA GLY A 19 -10.57 15.27 -15.22
C GLY A 19 -10.99 14.42 -16.43
N ALA A 20 -10.04 14.05 -17.29
CA ALA A 20 -10.28 13.14 -18.41
C ALA A 20 -10.66 11.74 -17.94
N GLU A 21 -10.01 11.20 -16.90
CA GLU A 21 -10.36 9.91 -16.29
C GLU A 21 -11.77 9.92 -15.69
N VAL A 22 -12.16 11.01 -15.00
CA VAL A 22 -13.52 11.20 -14.49
C VAL A 22 -14.51 11.21 -15.65
N MET A 23 -14.24 11.98 -16.71
CA MET A 23 -15.09 12.07 -17.90
C MET A 23 -15.26 10.70 -18.59
N VAL A 24 -14.16 9.97 -18.78
CA VAL A 24 -14.13 8.62 -19.35
C VAL A 24 -14.96 7.65 -18.50
N SER A 25 -14.87 7.75 -17.17
CA SER A 25 -15.66 6.90 -16.28
C SER A 25 -17.16 7.24 -16.30
N LEU A 26 -17.53 8.52 -16.43
CA LEU A 26 -18.92 8.94 -16.63
C LEU A 26 -19.48 8.43 -17.96
N LEU A 27 -18.70 8.57 -19.04
CA LEU A 27 -19.06 8.06 -20.36
C LEU A 27 -19.23 6.53 -20.35
N PHE A 28 -18.41 5.81 -19.59
CA PHE A 28 -18.59 4.37 -19.40
C PHE A 28 -19.96 4.05 -18.77
N VAL A 29 -20.34 4.74 -17.68
CA VAL A 29 -21.62 4.54 -16.99
C VAL A 29 -22.81 4.87 -17.90
N LEU A 30 -22.73 5.98 -18.64
CA LEU A 30 -23.76 6.39 -19.61
C LEU A 30 -23.88 5.39 -20.76
N SER A 31 -22.74 4.92 -21.30
CA SER A 31 -22.73 3.93 -22.37
C SER A 31 -23.24 2.56 -21.89
N PHE A 32 -23.19 2.27 -20.59
CA PHE A 32 -23.55 0.95 -20.05
C PHE A 32 -25.00 0.53 -20.36
N TRP A 33 -25.88 1.51 -20.54
CA TRP A 33 -27.30 1.30 -20.84
C TRP A 33 -27.59 1.07 -22.34
N TRP A 34 -26.70 1.54 -23.23
CA TRP A 34 -26.93 1.56 -24.69
C TRP A 34 -25.84 0.82 -25.51
N ALA A 35 -24.73 0.44 -24.88
CA ALA A 35 -23.54 -0.05 -25.58
C ALA A 35 -23.54 -1.57 -25.84
N SER A 36 -23.09 -1.93 -27.03
CA SER A 36 -22.85 -3.31 -27.42
C SER A 36 -21.73 -3.98 -26.59
N THR A 37 -21.68 -5.32 -26.61
CA THR A 37 -20.68 -6.10 -25.88
C THR A 37 -19.23 -5.77 -26.28
N ARG A 38 -18.97 -5.36 -27.54
CA ARG A 38 -17.64 -4.96 -28.01
C ARG A 38 -17.18 -3.64 -27.38
N ILE A 39 -18.08 -2.67 -27.30
CA ILE A 39 -17.80 -1.36 -26.69
C ILE A 39 -17.51 -1.52 -25.19
N ARG A 40 -18.20 -2.45 -24.50
CA ARG A 40 -17.93 -2.76 -23.08
C ARG A 40 -16.53 -3.31 -22.85
N TYR A 41 -16.01 -4.17 -23.72
CA TYR A 41 -14.62 -4.65 -23.63
C TYR A 41 -13.60 -3.53 -23.88
N LEU A 42 -13.89 -2.63 -24.82
CA LEU A 42 -13.05 -1.46 -25.10
C LEU A 42 -12.97 -0.54 -23.87
N TRP A 43 -14.10 -0.27 -23.22
CA TRP A 43 -14.13 0.50 -21.97
C TRP A 43 -13.39 -0.19 -20.82
N GLN A 44 -13.52 -1.52 -20.69
CA GLN A 44 -12.73 -2.27 -19.70
C GLN A 44 -11.23 -2.11 -19.94
N GLY A 45 -10.78 -2.14 -21.19
CA GLY A 45 -9.39 -1.87 -21.55
C GLY A 45 -8.93 -0.47 -21.13
N ILE A 46 -9.75 0.55 -21.38
CA ILE A 46 -9.45 1.94 -20.97
C ILE A 46 -9.36 2.07 -19.45
N LEU A 47 -10.29 1.47 -18.70
CA LEU A 47 -10.28 1.50 -17.23
C LEU A 47 -9.06 0.77 -16.65
N ILE A 48 -8.68 -0.38 -17.21
CA ILE A 48 -7.48 -1.11 -16.83
C ILE A 48 -6.23 -0.25 -17.09
N PHE A 49 -6.17 0.46 -18.21
CA PHE A 49 -5.07 1.36 -18.52
C PHE A 49 -4.98 2.53 -17.52
N GLY A 50 -6.10 3.12 -17.13
CA GLY A 50 -6.16 4.15 -16.08
C GLY A 50 -5.67 3.62 -14.72
N ALA A 51 -6.12 2.44 -14.32
CA ALA A 51 -5.66 1.77 -13.10
C ALA A 51 -4.15 1.44 -13.14
N ALA A 52 -3.65 0.96 -14.28
CA ALA A 52 -2.22 0.69 -14.48
C ALA A 52 -1.37 1.96 -14.38
N ARG A 53 -1.89 3.10 -14.86
CA ARG A 53 -1.25 4.40 -14.70
C ARG A 53 -1.20 4.83 -13.23
N HIS A 54 -2.30 4.69 -12.49
CA HIS A 54 -2.34 5.03 -11.06
C HIS A 54 -1.31 4.19 -10.28
N TRP A 55 -1.28 2.89 -10.53
CA TRP A 55 -0.25 2.01 -9.96
C TRP A 55 1.15 2.47 -10.33
N ALA A 56 1.43 2.77 -11.61
CA ALA A 56 2.76 3.21 -12.06
C ALA A 56 3.22 4.55 -11.46
N LEU A 57 2.29 5.37 -10.98
CA LEU A 57 2.57 6.65 -10.33
C LEU A 57 2.71 6.51 -8.81
N ASP A 58 2.55 5.31 -8.24
CA ASP A 58 2.70 5.11 -6.81
C ASP A 58 4.15 5.40 -6.38
N PRO A 59 4.35 6.27 -5.37
CA PRO A 59 5.69 6.66 -4.94
C PRO A 59 6.51 5.49 -4.38
N ASN A 60 5.84 4.43 -3.91
CA ASN A 60 6.47 3.21 -3.43
C ASN A 60 7.24 2.45 -4.52
N LEU A 61 6.84 2.59 -5.80
CA LEU A 61 7.55 1.96 -6.93
C LEU A 61 8.93 2.59 -7.17
N GLY A 62 9.09 3.88 -6.84
CA GLY A 62 10.38 4.58 -6.94
C GLY A 62 11.46 4.01 -6.01
N GLY A 63 11.07 3.28 -4.96
CA GLY A 63 11.99 2.60 -4.04
C GLY A 63 12.55 1.27 -4.56
N LEU A 64 12.02 0.72 -5.65
CA LEU A 64 12.41 -0.61 -6.16
C LEU A 64 13.77 -0.64 -6.87
N THR A 65 14.26 0.53 -7.33
CA THR A 65 15.44 0.66 -8.20
C THR A 65 16.39 1.77 -7.70
N SER A 66 16.73 1.78 -6.41
CA SER A 66 17.63 2.80 -5.85
C SER A 66 19.11 2.61 -6.24
N THR A 67 19.47 1.51 -6.90
CA THR A 67 20.85 1.20 -7.27
C THR A 67 20.96 0.81 -8.76
N HIS A 68 21.91 1.43 -9.47
CA HIS A 68 22.23 1.16 -10.88
C HIS A 68 23.05 -0.13 -11.09
N VAL A 69 23.35 -0.86 -10.03
CA VAL A 69 24.17 -2.09 -10.04
C VAL A 69 23.25 -3.28 -9.87
N LEU A 70 23.52 -4.37 -10.61
CA LEU A 70 22.78 -5.62 -10.49
C LEU A 70 23.02 -6.21 -9.09
N ASN A 71 22.12 -5.94 -8.15
CA ASN A 71 22.17 -6.43 -6.77
C ASN A 71 21.10 -7.52 -6.56
N THR A 72 21.33 -8.44 -5.61
CA THR A 72 20.36 -9.47 -5.20
C THR A 72 19.01 -8.84 -4.82
N ASP A 73 19.02 -7.67 -4.17
CA ASP A 73 17.80 -6.92 -3.81
C ASP A 73 16.99 -6.49 -5.04
N LEU A 74 17.67 -6.07 -6.11
CA LEU A 74 17.01 -5.69 -7.37
C LEU A 74 16.35 -6.89 -8.04
N LEU A 75 17.02 -8.04 -8.04
CA LEU A 75 16.45 -9.28 -8.59
C LEU A 75 15.23 -9.76 -7.78
N LEU A 76 15.30 -9.69 -6.45
CA LEU A 76 14.17 -10.02 -5.57
C LEU A 76 12.99 -9.07 -5.80
N ASN A 77 13.23 -7.77 -5.89
CA ASN A 77 12.20 -6.78 -6.17
C ASN A 77 11.54 -7.01 -7.55
N LEU A 78 12.34 -7.28 -8.58
CA LEU A 78 11.83 -7.50 -9.94
C LEU A 78 11.01 -8.78 -10.03
N THR A 79 11.48 -9.87 -9.44
CA THR A 79 10.72 -11.14 -9.39
C THR A 79 9.44 -11.00 -8.59
N ALA A 80 9.45 -10.25 -7.47
CA ALA A 80 8.24 -9.94 -6.70
C ALA A 80 7.20 -9.17 -7.51
N VAL A 81 7.62 -8.15 -8.28
CA VAL A 81 6.71 -7.39 -9.16
C VAL A 81 6.13 -8.28 -10.27
N VAL A 82 6.94 -9.12 -10.90
CA VAL A 82 6.47 -10.05 -11.95
C VAL A 82 5.47 -11.05 -11.38
N LEU A 83 5.75 -11.62 -10.21
CA LEU A 83 4.85 -12.56 -9.54
C LEU A 83 3.53 -11.89 -9.13
N ALA A 84 3.59 -10.68 -8.57
CA ALA A 84 2.40 -9.91 -8.22
C ALA A 84 1.52 -9.65 -9.44
N PHE A 85 2.12 -9.26 -10.57
CA PHE A 85 1.39 -9.06 -11.83
C PHE A 85 0.75 -10.36 -12.33
N ALA A 86 1.47 -11.48 -12.26
CA ALA A 86 0.93 -12.79 -12.64
C ALA A 86 -0.28 -13.20 -11.78
N ILE A 87 -0.22 -12.98 -10.46
CA ILE A 87 -1.33 -13.25 -9.53
C ILE A 87 -2.53 -12.35 -9.83
N LEU A 88 -2.31 -11.06 -10.11
CA LEU A 88 -3.37 -10.12 -10.48
C LEU A 88 -4.05 -10.51 -11.80
N CYS A 89 -3.28 -10.89 -12.82
CA CYS A 89 -3.81 -11.39 -14.08
C CYS A 89 -4.63 -12.67 -13.87
N LEU A 90 -4.13 -13.61 -13.07
CA LEU A 90 -4.85 -14.84 -12.72
C LEU A 90 -6.18 -14.52 -12.01
N ALA A 91 -6.16 -13.64 -11.02
CA ALA A 91 -7.37 -13.19 -10.32
C ALA A 91 -8.39 -12.56 -11.28
N GLY A 92 -7.94 -11.71 -12.20
CA GLY A 92 -8.79 -11.09 -13.23
C GLY A 92 -9.43 -12.12 -14.16
N VAL A 93 -8.67 -13.10 -14.63
CA VAL A 93 -9.16 -14.19 -15.49
C VAL A 93 -10.18 -15.06 -14.74
N LEU A 94 -9.92 -15.38 -13.47
CA LEU A 94 -10.84 -16.14 -12.62
C LEU A 94 -12.15 -15.37 -12.43
N CYS A 95 -12.09 -14.08 -12.06
CA CYS A 95 -13.27 -13.22 -11.98
C CYS A 95 -14.08 -13.23 -13.28
N ALA A 96 -13.43 -13.06 -14.43
CA ALA A 96 -14.10 -13.08 -15.73
C ALA A 96 -14.76 -14.44 -16.04
N MET A 97 -14.10 -15.56 -15.72
CA MET A 97 -14.67 -16.90 -15.87
C MET A 97 -15.89 -17.11 -14.98
N LEU A 98 -15.85 -16.64 -13.72
CA LEU A 98 -16.98 -16.75 -12.78
C LEU A 98 -18.16 -15.85 -13.20
N LEU A 99 -17.89 -14.61 -13.62
CA LEU A 99 -18.89 -13.65 -14.11
C LEU A 99 -19.64 -14.14 -15.35
N ARG A 100 -18.94 -14.80 -16.28
CA ARG A 100 -19.58 -15.42 -17.45
C ARG A 100 -20.58 -16.51 -17.07
N ARG A 101 -20.42 -17.12 -15.90
CA ARG A 101 -21.25 -18.22 -15.40
C ARG A 101 -22.41 -17.75 -14.52
N ILE A 102 -22.25 -16.63 -13.81
CA ILE A 102 -23.28 -16.01 -12.97
C ILE A 102 -23.67 -14.63 -13.53
N ARG A 103 -24.46 -14.64 -14.60
CA ARG A 103 -24.78 -13.41 -15.37
C ARG A 103 -25.49 -12.33 -14.55
N GLY A 104 -26.23 -12.70 -13.50
CA GLY A 104 -26.91 -11.76 -12.60
C GLY A 104 -25.98 -10.98 -11.67
N LEU A 105 -24.81 -11.55 -11.34
CA LEU A 105 -23.85 -10.91 -10.43
C LEU A 105 -22.97 -9.87 -11.16
N TYR A 106 -23.01 -9.84 -12.50
CA TYR A 106 -22.28 -8.87 -13.29
C TYR A 106 -22.64 -7.42 -12.92
N TRP A 107 -23.93 -7.11 -12.81
CA TRP A 107 -24.43 -5.78 -12.47
C TRP A 107 -23.90 -5.24 -11.12
N PRO A 108 -24.15 -5.91 -9.98
CA PRO A 108 -23.66 -5.44 -8.69
C PRO A 108 -22.14 -5.40 -8.64
N LEU A 109 -21.44 -6.35 -9.28
CA LEU A 109 -19.97 -6.34 -9.32
C LEU A 109 -19.42 -5.12 -10.06
N THR A 110 -19.98 -4.80 -11.23
CA THR A 110 -19.56 -3.61 -11.99
C THR A 110 -19.85 -2.31 -11.25
N LEU A 111 -20.98 -2.24 -10.53
CA LEU A 111 -21.31 -1.08 -9.69
C LEU A 111 -20.31 -0.92 -8.54
N ILE A 112 -19.98 -2.01 -7.84
CA ILE A 112 -19.01 -2.00 -6.74
C ILE A 112 -17.63 -1.55 -7.25
N LEU A 113 -17.15 -2.12 -8.37
CA LEU A 113 -15.86 -1.75 -8.95
C LEU A 113 -15.83 -0.28 -9.40
N LEU A 114 -16.93 0.22 -9.98
CA LEU A 114 -17.05 1.62 -10.36
C LEU A 114 -16.96 2.54 -9.15
N VAL A 115 -17.72 2.26 -8.09
CA VAL A 115 -17.66 3.02 -6.83
C VAL A 115 -16.24 2.99 -6.26
N MET A 116 -15.60 1.83 -6.30
CA MET A 116 -14.23 1.64 -5.80
C MET A 116 -13.19 2.48 -6.56
N ILE A 117 -13.38 2.72 -7.87
CA ILE A 117 -12.54 3.60 -8.69
C ILE A 117 -12.89 5.08 -8.47
N TRP A 118 -14.18 5.39 -8.32
CA TRP A 118 -14.66 6.77 -8.18
C TRP A 118 -14.23 7.45 -6.87
N LEU A 119 -14.24 6.70 -5.76
CA LEU A 119 -13.82 7.26 -4.47
C LEU A 119 -12.39 7.85 -4.53
N PRO A 120 -11.32 7.08 -4.83
CA PRO A 120 -9.96 7.62 -4.83
C PRO A 120 -9.75 8.70 -5.89
N LEU A 121 -10.43 8.59 -7.04
CA LEU A 121 -10.38 9.59 -8.10
C LEU A 121 -10.97 10.93 -7.64
N SER A 122 -12.10 10.92 -6.92
CA SER A 122 -12.70 12.13 -6.34
C SER A 122 -11.80 12.76 -5.27
N GLY A 123 -11.14 11.95 -4.44
CA GLY A 123 -10.18 12.43 -3.44
C GLY A 123 -8.96 13.09 -4.07
N ASN A 124 -8.39 12.48 -5.12
CA ASN A 124 -7.27 13.05 -5.86
C ASN A 124 -7.63 14.33 -6.60
N LEU A 125 -8.81 14.38 -7.22
CA LEU A 125 -9.32 15.59 -7.88
C LEU A 125 -9.45 16.75 -6.88
N LEU A 126 -10.06 16.49 -5.71
CA LEU A 126 -10.24 17.50 -4.67
C LEU A 126 -8.88 17.98 -4.12
N LEU A 127 -7.94 17.07 -3.91
CA LEU A 127 -6.58 17.40 -3.46
C LEU A 127 -5.83 18.28 -4.48
N LEU A 128 -5.98 18.01 -5.79
CA LEU A 128 -5.40 18.84 -6.85
C LEU A 128 -6.04 20.23 -6.92
N LEU A 129 -7.36 20.32 -6.77
CA LEU A 129 -8.09 21.60 -6.75
C LEU A 129 -7.67 22.47 -5.55
N MET A 130 -7.41 21.86 -4.40
CA MET A 130 -6.88 22.55 -3.23
C MET A 130 -5.44 23.03 -3.44
N LYS A 131 -4.59 22.22 -4.07
CA LYS A 131 -3.21 22.62 -4.43
C LYS A 131 -3.17 23.81 -5.39
N LEU A 132 -4.11 23.88 -6.32
CA LEU A 132 -4.25 24.96 -7.29
C LEU A 132 -5.00 26.19 -6.74
N GLN A 133 -5.33 26.22 -5.44
CA GLN A 133 -6.05 27.30 -4.76
C GLN A 133 -7.43 27.65 -5.36
N VAL A 134 -8.02 26.75 -6.15
CA VAL A 134 -9.37 26.91 -6.73
C VAL A 134 -10.45 26.70 -5.67
N VAL A 135 -10.18 25.83 -4.68
CA VAL A 135 -11.10 25.47 -3.59
C VAL A 135 -10.49 25.85 -2.24
N PRO A 136 -11.24 26.52 -1.34
CA PRO A 136 -10.73 26.91 -0.03
C PRO A 136 -10.45 25.70 0.87
N LEU A 137 -9.50 25.84 1.79
CA LEU A 137 -9.18 24.81 2.79
C LEU A 137 -10.28 24.70 3.85
N GLY A 138 -11.32 23.91 3.56
CA GLY A 138 -12.34 23.54 4.53
C GLY A 138 -11.94 22.32 5.38
N LYS A 139 -12.23 22.35 6.68
CA LYS A 139 -11.99 21.21 7.60
C LYS A 139 -12.71 19.93 7.14
N SER A 140 -13.91 20.06 6.59
CA SER A 140 -14.71 18.95 6.05
C SER A 140 -14.08 18.33 4.79
N LEU A 141 -13.58 19.15 3.88
CA LEU A 141 -12.91 18.72 2.64
C LEU A 141 -11.59 18.02 2.96
N LEU A 142 -10.79 18.56 3.88
CA LEU A 142 -9.55 17.92 4.34
C LEU A 142 -9.82 16.56 5.00
N SER A 143 -10.84 16.47 5.86
CA SER A 143 -11.23 15.22 6.49
C SER A 143 -11.70 14.18 5.48
N PHE A 144 -12.47 14.59 4.47
CA PHE A 144 -12.91 13.71 3.39
C PHE A 144 -11.73 13.22 2.55
N VAL A 145 -10.85 14.12 2.09
CA VAL A 145 -9.64 13.77 1.35
C VAL A 145 -8.79 12.80 2.16
N ALA A 146 -8.52 13.09 3.44
CA ALA A 146 -7.72 12.23 4.29
C ALA A 146 -8.33 10.82 4.45
N LYS A 147 -9.64 10.72 4.67
CA LYS A 147 -10.31 9.40 4.76
C LYS A 147 -10.23 8.64 3.44
N VAL A 148 -10.48 9.32 2.32
CA VAL A 148 -10.58 8.68 1.00
C VAL A 148 -9.22 8.31 0.41
N THR A 149 -8.17 9.08 0.69
CA THR A 149 -6.82 8.83 0.14
C THR A 149 -5.88 8.13 1.11
N LEU A 150 -5.90 8.44 2.42
CA LEU A 150 -4.99 7.81 3.40
C LEU A 150 -5.59 6.57 4.08
N ASN A 151 -6.85 6.62 4.52
CA ASN A 151 -7.43 5.52 5.29
C ASN A 151 -8.00 4.40 4.41
N ASN A 152 -8.47 4.73 3.21
CA ASN A 152 -9.12 3.74 2.34
C ASN A 152 -8.16 2.89 1.50
N THR A 153 -6.85 3.16 1.43
CA THR A 153 -5.89 2.31 0.69
C THR A 153 -5.87 0.88 1.22
N ALA A 154 -5.85 0.71 2.54
CA ALA A 154 -6.03 -0.59 3.17
C ALA A 154 -7.41 -1.17 2.82
N LEU A 155 -8.48 -0.37 2.93
CA LEU A 155 -9.84 -0.81 2.62
C LEU A 155 -9.97 -1.33 1.17
N TYR A 156 -9.36 -0.67 0.18
CA TYR A 156 -9.39 -1.08 -1.23
C TYR A 156 -8.68 -2.42 -1.46
N ASN A 157 -7.52 -2.61 -0.81
CA ASN A 157 -6.77 -3.85 -0.87
C ASN A 157 -7.62 -5.01 -0.31
N TRP A 158 -8.19 -4.83 0.88
CA TRP A 158 -9.04 -5.83 1.52
C TRP A 158 -10.37 -6.05 0.76
N ALA A 159 -10.94 -5.01 0.15
CA ALA A 159 -12.14 -5.10 -0.66
C ALA A 159 -11.94 -5.98 -1.90
N GLY A 160 -10.79 -5.90 -2.57
CA GLY A 160 -10.45 -6.77 -3.70
C GLY A 160 -10.38 -8.25 -3.31
N ALA A 161 -9.76 -8.56 -2.17
CA ALA A 161 -9.69 -9.92 -1.62
C ALA A 161 -11.08 -10.44 -1.20
N ALA A 162 -11.88 -9.59 -0.54
CA ALA A 162 -13.25 -9.91 -0.15
C ALA A 162 -14.15 -10.17 -1.38
N LEU A 163 -13.95 -9.43 -2.47
CA LEU A 163 -14.67 -9.60 -3.72
C LEU A 163 -14.39 -10.97 -4.36
N LEU A 164 -13.12 -11.38 -4.40
CA LEU A 164 -12.72 -12.70 -4.89
C LEU A 164 -13.34 -13.83 -4.06
N LEU A 165 -13.34 -13.69 -2.73
CA LEU A 165 -13.99 -14.65 -1.83
C LEU A 165 -15.51 -14.68 -2.01
N ALA A 166 -16.16 -13.53 -2.13
CA ALA A 166 -17.59 -13.44 -2.36
C ALA A 166 -17.97 -14.12 -3.68
N LEU A 167 -17.19 -13.92 -4.75
CA LEU A 167 -17.38 -14.62 -6.03
C LEU A 167 -17.22 -16.14 -5.88
N ALA A 168 -16.22 -16.61 -5.12
CA ALA A 168 -16.05 -18.03 -4.83
C ALA A 168 -17.23 -18.61 -4.03
N LEU A 169 -17.78 -17.84 -3.08
CA LEU A 169 -18.95 -18.21 -2.29
C LEU A 169 -20.21 -18.28 -3.15
N CYS A 170 -20.45 -17.31 -4.02
CA CYS A 170 -21.56 -17.30 -4.96
C CYS A 170 -21.51 -18.49 -5.96
N TRP A 171 -20.34 -19.11 -6.16
CA TRP A 171 -20.19 -20.30 -7.00
C TRP A 171 -20.49 -21.63 -6.28
N LEU A 172 -20.56 -21.65 -4.94
CA LEU A 172 -20.91 -22.84 -4.14
C LEU A 172 -22.22 -23.51 -4.57
N PRO A 173 -23.34 -22.80 -4.83
CA PRO A 173 -24.59 -23.44 -5.21
C PRO A 173 -24.53 -24.13 -6.58
N ALA A 174 -23.71 -23.60 -7.50
CA ALA A 174 -23.51 -24.24 -8.80
C ALA A 174 -22.59 -25.46 -8.70
N LEU A 175 -21.61 -25.41 -7.81
CA LEU A 175 -20.80 -26.57 -7.46
C LEU A 175 -21.66 -27.68 -6.84
N LEU A 176 -22.48 -27.36 -5.84
CA LEU A 176 -23.40 -28.30 -5.19
C LEU A 176 -24.38 -28.93 -6.19
N ARG A 177 -24.87 -28.16 -7.16
CA ARG A 177 -25.69 -28.69 -8.27
C ARG A 177 -24.93 -29.70 -9.13
N ALA A 178 -23.67 -29.43 -9.47
CA ALA A 178 -22.84 -30.37 -10.21
C ALA A 178 -22.59 -31.67 -9.43
N PHE A 179 -22.47 -31.60 -8.09
CA PHE A 179 -22.42 -32.79 -7.23
C PHE A 179 -23.72 -33.59 -7.23
N ARG A 180 -24.88 -32.92 -7.12
CA ARG A 180 -26.19 -33.59 -7.17
C ARG A 180 -26.41 -34.29 -8.51
N GLN A 181 -26.15 -33.60 -9.62
CA GLN A 181 -26.27 -34.16 -10.98
C GLN A 181 -25.40 -35.40 -11.18
N THR A 182 -24.18 -35.44 -10.65
CA THR A 182 -23.35 -36.66 -10.72
C THR A 182 -23.93 -37.84 -9.93
N ARG A 183 -24.73 -37.57 -8.88
CA ARG A 183 -25.31 -38.60 -8.02
C ARG A 183 -26.61 -39.18 -8.59
N GLU A 184 -27.37 -38.36 -9.32
CA GLU A 184 -28.66 -38.72 -9.93
C GLU A 184 -28.51 -39.37 -11.32
N THR A 185 -27.35 -39.22 -11.97
CA THR A 185 -27.13 -39.77 -13.32
C THR A 185 -26.62 -41.21 -13.27
N GLU A 186 -27.47 -42.17 -13.59
CA GLU A 186 -27.14 -43.61 -13.65
C GLU A 186 -26.57 -44.06 -15.02
N GLU A 187 -26.91 -43.37 -16.12
CA GLU A 187 -26.40 -43.74 -17.45
C GLU A 187 -24.88 -43.54 -17.57
N PRO A 188 -24.12 -44.52 -18.11
CA PRO A 188 -22.66 -44.53 -18.05
C PRO A 188 -22.00 -43.41 -18.87
N ILE A 189 -22.60 -42.97 -19.98
CA ILE A 189 -22.06 -41.91 -20.83
C ILE A 189 -22.34 -40.53 -20.20
N ALA A 190 -23.59 -40.30 -19.77
CA ALA A 190 -23.98 -39.07 -19.08
C ALA A 190 -23.24 -38.91 -17.74
N HIS A 191 -22.98 -40.00 -17.03
CA HIS A 191 -22.21 -40.01 -15.79
C HIS A 191 -20.75 -39.56 -16.00
N ARG A 192 -20.08 -40.02 -17.07
CA ARG A 192 -18.72 -39.57 -17.41
C ARG A 192 -18.66 -38.07 -17.71
N LEU A 193 -19.66 -37.55 -18.43
CA LEU A 193 -19.77 -36.12 -18.74
C LEU A 193 -20.05 -35.29 -17.46
N ALA A 194 -20.94 -35.75 -16.60
CA ALA A 194 -21.23 -35.11 -15.32
C ALA A 194 -19.99 -35.09 -14.40
N LEU A 195 -19.20 -36.17 -14.37
CA LEU A 195 -17.95 -36.23 -13.61
C LEU A 195 -16.91 -35.22 -14.14
N ALA A 196 -16.79 -35.08 -15.46
CA ALA A 196 -15.92 -34.09 -16.08
C ALA A 196 -16.34 -32.65 -15.73
N GLN A 197 -17.65 -32.36 -15.78
CA GLN A 197 -18.20 -31.06 -15.39
C GLN A 197 -17.97 -30.75 -13.90
N ARG A 198 -18.17 -31.74 -13.02
CA ARG A 198 -17.86 -31.64 -11.59
C ARG A 198 -16.38 -31.35 -11.34
N ARG A 199 -15.47 -32.10 -11.99
CA ARG A 199 -14.02 -31.88 -11.86
C ARG A 199 -13.62 -30.48 -12.31
N ASN A 200 -14.18 -29.99 -13.41
CA ASN A 200 -13.89 -28.64 -13.90
C ASN A 200 -14.44 -27.55 -12.95
N ALA A 201 -15.67 -27.72 -12.44
CA ALA A 201 -16.25 -26.81 -11.47
C ALA A 201 -15.48 -26.78 -10.14
N LEU A 202 -15.03 -27.95 -9.66
CA LEU A 202 -14.16 -28.07 -8.48
C LEU A 202 -12.80 -27.41 -8.71
N ARG A 203 -12.15 -27.67 -9.86
CA ARG A 203 -10.86 -27.08 -10.19
C ARG A 203 -10.95 -25.56 -10.20
N LEU A 204 -11.97 -24.99 -10.85
CA LEU A 204 -12.18 -23.55 -10.89
C LEU A 204 -12.34 -23.00 -9.47
N TRP A 205 -13.19 -23.62 -8.65
CA TRP A 205 -13.45 -23.19 -7.28
C TRP A 205 -12.20 -23.27 -6.39
N LEU A 206 -11.45 -24.38 -6.46
CA LEU A 206 -10.20 -24.57 -5.71
C LEU A 206 -9.13 -23.57 -6.12
N VAL A 207 -8.96 -23.29 -7.42
CA VAL A 207 -8.00 -22.30 -7.91
C VAL A 207 -8.40 -20.88 -7.48
N THR A 208 -9.69 -20.54 -7.49
CA THR A 208 -10.18 -19.24 -6.98
C THR A 208 -9.91 -19.08 -5.49
N ILE A 209 -10.17 -20.11 -4.67
CA ILE A 209 -9.89 -20.07 -3.23
C ILE A 209 -8.39 -20.01 -2.97
N GLY A 210 -7.58 -20.83 -3.66
CA GLY A 210 -6.12 -20.80 -3.54
C GLY A 210 -5.56 -19.42 -3.88
N CYS A 211 -6.04 -18.80 -4.96
CA CYS A 211 -5.66 -17.44 -5.34
C CYS A 211 -6.07 -16.41 -4.26
N ALA A 212 -7.29 -16.51 -3.71
CA ALA A 212 -7.75 -15.62 -2.65
C ALA A 212 -6.91 -15.75 -1.37
N VAL A 213 -6.56 -16.98 -0.98
CA VAL A 213 -5.70 -17.26 0.18
C VAL A 213 -4.32 -16.63 -0.01
N VAL A 214 -3.70 -16.77 -1.19
CA VAL A 214 -2.40 -16.14 -1.49
C VAL A 214 -2.47 -14.62 -1.38
N VAL A 215 -3.52 -13.99 -1.92
CA VAL A 215 -3.71 -12.53 -1.85
C VAL A 215 -3.89 -12.08 -0.40
N ILE A 216 -4.74 -12.76 0.38
CA ILE A 216 -5.00 -12.44 1.79
C ILE A 216 -3.75 -12.64 2.64
N ALA A 217 -3.02 -13.74 2.43
CA ALA A 217 -1.77 -14.00 3.14
C ALA A 217 -0.72 -12.92 2.85
N GLY A 218 -0.60 -12.47 1.59
CA GLY A 218 0.28 -11.37 1.21
C GLY A 218 -0.11 -10.05 1.89
N GLN A 219 -1.41 -9.74 1.96
CA GLN A 219 -1.92 -8.55 2.65
C GLN A 219 -1.69 -8.60 4.16
N LEU A 220 -1.98 -9.75 4.80
CA LEU A 220 -1.70 -9.96 6.21
C LEU A 220 -0.22 -9.84 6.54
N TRP A 221 0.65 -10.39 5.68
CA TRP A 221 2.09 -10.27 5.84
C TRP A 221 2.54 -8.80 5.74
N TRP A 222 1.95 -8.02 4.83
CA TRP A 222 2.22 -6.59 4.76
C TRP A 222 1.80 -5.86 6.04
N ASP A 223 0.56 -6.06 6.49
CA ASP A 223 0.00 -5.39 7.66
C ASP A 223 0.67 -5.80 8.99
N LYS A 224 1.16 -7.05 9.08
CA LYS A 224 1.75 -7.58 10.32
C LYS A 224 3.26 -7.63 10.33
N VAL A 225 3.94 -7.65 9.19
CA VAL A 225 5.40 -7.85 9.15
C VAL A 225 6.06 -6.68 8.43
N ALA A 226 5.69 -6.41 7.18
CA ALA A 226 6.42 -5.45 6.35
C ALA A 226 6.21 -3.99 6.77
N SER A 227 5.00 -3.66 7.24
CA SER A 227 4.62 -2.30 7.65
C SER A 227 5.05 -1.95 9.08
N GLN A 228 5.56 -2.92 9.85
CA GLN A 228 6.05 -2.61 11.19
C GLN A 228 7.22 -1.63 11.11
N PRO A 229 7.23 -0.57 11.94
CA PRO A 229 8.39 0.28 12.05
C PRO A 229 9.59 -0.54 12.55
N PRO A 230 10.82 -0.27 12.06
CA PRO A 230 12.01 -0.89 12.61
C PRO A 230 12.07 -0.67 14.12
N GLN A 231 12.40 -1.71 14.88
CA GLN A 231 12.48 -1.60 16.34
C GLN A 231 13.57 -0.60 16.74
N LEU A 232 13.18 0.41 17.52
CA LEU A 232 14.14 1.33 18.13
C LEU A 232 14.93 0.54 19.19
N SER A 233 16.24 0.83 19.30
CA SER A 233 17.04 0.26 20.38
C SER A 233 16.45 0.66 21.72
N GLU A 234 16.60 -0.22 22.71
CA GLU A 234 16.21 0.08 24.07
C GLU A 234 16.96 1.33 24.57
N ALA A 235 16.26 2.16 25.33
CA ALA A 235 16.79 3.42 25.83
C ALA A 235 17.21 3.24 27.28
N VAL A 236 18.51 3.46 27.55
CA VAL A 236 19.12 3.21 28.86
C VAL A 236 18.73 4.32 29.83
N PRO A 237 18.19 4.01 31.02
CA PRO A 237 17.84 5.03 32.00
C PRO A 237 19.10 5.70 32.53
N VAL A 238 19.07 7.02 32.62
CA VAL A 238 20.17 7.84 33.16
C VAL A 238 19.68 8.72 34.28
N THR A 239 20.49 8.84 35.33
CA THR A 239 20.22 9.69 36.49
C THR A 239 21.07 10.96 36.43
N LEU A 240 20.55 12.05 36.98
CA LEU A 240 21.34 13.26 37.15
C LEU A 240 22.40 13.07 38.23
N GLY A 241 23.61 13.58 37.96
CA GLY A 241 24.62 13.74 38.99
C GLY A 241 24.22 14.81 40.01
N SER A 242 24.94 14.89 41.12
CA SER A 242 24.75 15.90 42.17
C SER A 242 24.92 17.35 41.69
N ASP A 243 25.54 17.53 40.52
CA ASP A 243 25.76 18.78 39.81
C ASP A 243 24.65 19.12 38.78
N GLY A 244 23.58 18.31 38.71
CA GLY A 244 22.48 18.51 37.76
C GLY A 244 22.85 18.13 36.31
N MET A 245 23.96 17.42 36.11
CA MET A 245 24.44 17.01 34.78
C MET A 245 24.35 15.50 34.59
N VAL A 246 23.98 15.06 33.38
CA VAL A 246 24.05 13.64 32.99
C VAL A 246 25.46 13.31 32.53
N ARG A 247 26.10 12.31 33.14
CA ARG A 247 27.44 11.83 32.77
C ARG A 247 27.34 10.46 32.11
N LEU A 248 27.88 10.35 30.90
CA LEU A 248 27.88 9.11 30.11
C LEU A 248 29.32 8.62 29.92
N PRO A 249 29.60 7.32 30.09
CA PRO A 249 30.93 6.75 29.83
C PRO A 249 31.24 6.83 28.32
N VAL A 250 32.41 7.38 27.99
CA VAL A 250 32.82 7.65 26.60
C VAL A 250 33.08 6.34 25.85
N GLU A 251 33.50 5.30 26.56
CA GLU A 251 33.85 3.98 26.04
C GLU A 251 32.67 3.32 25.31
N GLN A 252 31.45 3.48 25.84
CA GLN A 252 30.23 2.91 25.26
C GLN A 252 29.84 3.59 23.95
N LEU A 253 30.23 4.85 23.75
CA LEU A 253 29.82 5.68 22.62
C LEU A 253 30.80 5.64 21.43
N ARG A 254 31.91 4.91 21.54
CA ARG A 254 32.96 4.86 20.49
C ARG A 254 32.62 3.98 19.29
N ASP A 255 31.66 3.07 19.44
CA ASP A 255 31.29 2.05 18.44
C ASP A 255 30.61 2.61 17.18
N GLY A 256 30.40 3.93 17.09
CA GLY A 256 29.77 4.59 15.94
C GLY A 256 28.28 4.29 15.79
N LYS A 257 27.68 3.60 16.78
CA LYS A 257 26.26 3.27 16.78
C LYS A 257 25.46 4.37 17.47
N LEU A 258 24.14 4.30 17.28
CA LEU A 258 23.18 5.16 17.94
C LEU A 258 22.81 4.56 19.30
N HIS A 259 23.16 5.26 20.38
CA HIS A 259 22.82 4.89 21.75
C HIS A 259 21.69 5.77 22.26
N ARG A 260 20.60 5.16 22.75
CA ARG A 260 19.45 5.89 23.30
C ARG A 260 19.50 5.92 24.81
N PHE A 261 19.12 7.05 25.38
CA PHE A 261 19.05 7.30 26.81
C PHE A 261 17.71 7.93 27.18
N VAL A 262 17.22 7.63 28.38
CA VAL A 262 16.02 8.25 28.95
C VAL A 262 16.37 8.86 30.30
N TRP A 263 16.11 10.14 30.45
CA TRP A 263 16.08 10.79 31.75
C TRP A 263 14.62 10.99 32.17
N VAL A 264 14.27 10.57 33.38
CA VAL A 264 12.94 10.79 33.96
C VAL A 264 13.06 11.92 34.97
N ALA A 265 12.34 13.01 34.73
CA ALA A 265 12.27 14.15 35.64
C ALA A 265 11.39 13.84 36.85
N ASP A 266 11.57 14.61 37.94
CA ASP A 266 10.82 14.43 39.19
C ASP A 266 9.30 14.63 39.03
N ASP A 267 8.89 15.34 37.98
CA ASP A 267 7.49 15.54 37.58
C ASP A 267 6.91 14.37 36.76
N GLY A 268 7.68 13.29 36.57
CA GLY A 268 7.29 12.09 35.84
C GLY A 268 7.46 12.20 34.31
N LYS A 269 7.99 13.30 33.79
CA LYS A 269 8.22 13.45 32.34
C LYS A 269 9.49 12.73 31.91
N ALA A 270 9.37 11.84 30.92
CA ALA A 270 10.50 11.14 30.33
C ALA A 270 11.07 11.92 29.12
N VAL A 271 12.31 12.37 29.24
CA VAL A 271 13.07 13.01 28.16
C VAL A 271 13.98 11.97 27.52
N ARG A 272 13.69 11.64 26.26
CA ARG A 272 14.50 10.71 25.46
C ARG A 272 15.48 11.46 24.56
N PHE A 273 16.72 11.03 24.56
CA PHE A 273 17.76 11.56 23.68
C PHE A 273 18.68 10.43 23.24
N PHE A 274 19.37 10.63 22.12
CA PHE A 274 20.36 9.69 21.65
C PHE A 274 21.70 10.38 21.39
N VAL A 275 22.75 9.59 21.50
CA VAL A 275 24.12 10.01 21.25
C VAL A 275 24.71 9.13 20.16
N ILE A 276 25.39 9.77 19.21
CA ILE A 276 26.06 9.11 18.10
C ILE A 276 27.46 9.69 17.96
N ASN A 277 28.46 8.82 17.77
CA ASN A 277 29.78 9.27 17.36
C ASN A 277 29.83 9.41 15.83
N ARG A 278 30.02 10.64 15.33
CA ARG A 278 29.94 10.98 13.90
C ARG A 278 31.07 10.34 13.08
N TYR A 279 32.23 10.11 13.68
CA TYR A 279 33.38 9.57 12.99
C TYR A 279 33.99 8.43 13.79
N PRO A 280 34.29 7.27 13.16
CA PRO A 280 34.95 6.18 13.86
C PRO A 280 36.35 6.58 14.36
N ASP A 281 37.06 7.42 13.60
CA ASP A 281 38.45 7.79 13.89
C ASP A 281 38.59 9.05 14.78
N LYS A 282 37.49 9.77 15.04
CA LYS A 282 37.50 11.03 15.80
C LYS A 282 36.33 11.09 16.75
N LEU A 283 36.58 11.38 18.03
CA LEU A 283 35.54 11.58 19.03
C LEU A 283 34.78 12.88 18.74
N ARG A 284 33.68 12.78 17.98
CA ARG A 284 32.74 13.89 17.72
C ARG A 284 31.33 13.41 17.98
N PHE A 285 30.90 13.59 19.22
CA PHE A 285 29.57 13.21 19.66
C PHE A 285 28.52 14.22 19.18
N GLY A 286 27.49 13.71 18.51
CA GLY A 286 26.24 14.41 18.31
C GLY A 286 25.25 13.98 19.37
N VAL A 287 24.69 14.94 20.11
CA VAL A 287 23.63 14.72 21.09
C VAL A 287 22.35 15.31 20.54
N VAL A 288 21.29 14.51 20.47
CA VAL A 288 20.05 14.86 19.79
C VAL A 288 18.86 14.31 20.57
N PHE A 289 17.78 15.07 20.67
CA PHE A 289 16.53 14.54 21.23
C PHE A 289 15.92 13.48 20.30
N ASP A 290 15.36 12.42 20.86
CA ASP A 290 14.68 11.37 20.07
C ASP A 290 13.27 11.81 19.69
N ALA A 291 13.17 12.98 19.06
CA ALA A 291 11.94 13.62 18.62
C ALA A 291 12.15 14.37 17.31
N CYS A 292 11.26 14.13 16.36
CA CYS A 292 11.18 14.85 15.10
C CYS A 292 10.27 16.08 15.24
N LEU A 293 10.66 17.20 14.64
CA LEU A 293 9.82 18.42 14.60
C LEU A 293 8.44 18.18 13.98
N LEU A 294 8.33 17.25 13.02
CA LEU A 294 7.10 16.95 12.30
C LEU A 294 6.31 15.80 12.91
N CYS A 295 7.01 14.74 13.34
CA CYS A 295 6.40 13.50 13.79
C CYS A 295 6.34 13.35 15.31
N GLY A 296 6.88 14.32 16.06
CA GLY A 296 6.97 14.23 17.51
C GLY A 296 7.90 13.10 17.93
N ASP A 297 7.44 12.27 18.84
CA ASP A 297 8.22 11.31 19.61
C ASP A 297 8.40 9.94 18.93
N GLN A 298 8.11 9.83 17.63
CA GLN A 298 8.26 8.60 16.84
C GLN A 298 9.73 8.15 16.69
N GLY A 299 10.67 9.06 16.94
CA GLY A 299 12.10 8.79 16.98
C GLY A 299 12.78 8.54 15.62
N TYR A 300 14.05 8.15 15.71
CA TYR A 300 14.94 7.95 14.56
C TYR A 300 15.59 6.58 14.57
N VAL A 301 15.96 6.02 13.41
CA VAL A 301 16.74 4.79 13.30
C VAL A 301 17.98 5.03 12.44
N MET A 302 19.07 4.33 12.76
CA MET A 302 20.31 4.39 12.01
C MET A 302 20.35 3.23 10.99
N GLU A 303 20.42 3.57 9.71
CA GLU A 303 20.67 2.62 8.62
C GLU A 303 21.99 3.00 7.95
N GLY A 304 23.02 2.15 8.12
CA GLY A 304 24.37 2.45 7.67
C GLY A 304 24.94 3.71 8.33
N ASN A 305 25.30 4.72 7.53
CA ASN A 305 25.84 6.00 8.00
C ASN A 305 24.80 7.14 8.02
N GLN A 306 23.50 6.81 7.93
CA GLN A 306 22.42 7.79 7.91
C GLN A 306 21.42 7.56 9.04
N VAL A 307 20.83 8.66 9.51
CA VAL A 307 19.76 8.65 10.52
C VAL A 307 18.45 9.00 9.82
N ILE A 308 17.45 8.13 9.96
CA ILE A 308 16.18 8.17 9.23
C ILE A 308 15.05 8.33 10.24
N CYS A 309 14.12 9.27 9.99
CA CYS A 309 12.92 9.38 10.81
C CYS A 309 11.98 8.21 10.50
N VAL A 310 11.53 7.49 11.54
CA VAL A 310 10.71 6.28 11.40
C VAL A 310 9.39 6.56 10.67
N SER A 311 8.74 7.67 11.02
CA SER A 311 7.41 8.02 10.50
C SER A 311 7.45 8.55 9.05
N LEU A 312 8.47 9.33 8.69
CA LEU A 312 8.58 9.92 7.35
C LEU A 312 9.43 9.09 6.37
N ARG A 313 10.16 8.07 6.86
CA ARG A 313 11.14 7.26 6.11
C ARG A 313 12.07 8.11 5.21
N ARG A 314 12.40 9.32 5.66
CA ARG A 314 13.28 10.25 4.94
C ARG A 314 14.57 10.40 5.73
N SER A 315 15.70 10.32 5.02
CA SER A 315 17.03 10.58 5.58
C SER A 315 17.04 11.99 6.16
N ALA A 316 17.20 12.09 7.47
CA ALA A 316 17.51 13.36 8.10
C ALA A 316 19.01 13.60 7.90
N TYR A 317 19.36 14.54 7.03
CA TYR A 317 20.73 15.04 7.00
C TYR A 317 20.99 15.72 8.34
N PHE A 318 22.03 15.31 9.06
CA PHE A 318 22.35 15.78 10.41
C PHE A 318 22.29 17.31 10.60
N TYR A 319 22.55 18.10 9.55
CA TYR A 319 22.44 19.56 9.58
C TYR A 319 21.03 20.08 9.84
N SER A 320 19.96 19.37 9.47
CA SER A 320 18.57 19.83 9.70
C SER A 320 18.05 19.52 11.10
N VAL A 321 18.76 18.69 11.88
CA VAL A 321 18.36 18.32 13.25
C VAL A 321 18.95 19.29 14.28
N TYR A 322 20.06 19.94 13.93
CA TYR A 322 20.67 21.04 14.69
C TYR A 322 19.98 22.39 14.39
N ARG A 323 18.70 22.55 14.72
CA ARG A 323 18.24 23.91 15.04
C ARG A 323 18.47 24.11 16.52
N GLN A 324 19.47 24.92 16.87
CA GLN A 324 19.70 25.41 18.23
C GLN A 324 18.41 26.03 18.76
N GLY A 325 17.62 25.25 19.48
CA GLY A 325 16.64 25.76 20.42
C GLY A 325 17.44 26.32 21.59
N ARG A 326 17.60 27.65 21.63
CA ARG A 326 17.79 28.34 22.91
C ARG A 326 16.56 28.02 23.74
N TRP A 327 16.76 27.25 24.80
CA TRP A 327 15.80 27.19 25.89
C TRP A 327 16.07 28.43 26.76
N LEU A 328 15.12 29.36 26.73
CA LEU A 328 14.89 30.33 27.81
C LEU A 328 13.91 29.69 28.78
#